data_AF-A0A7X8L3S3-F1
#
_entry.id   AF-A0A7X8L3S3-F1
#
_cell.length_a   1.000
_cell.length_b   1.000
_cell.length_c   1.000
_cell.angle_alpha   90.00
_cell.angle_beta   90.00
_cell.angle_gamma   90.00
#
_symmetry.space_group_name_H-M   'P 1'
#
loop_
_entity.id
_entity.type
_entity.pdbx_description
1 polymer ?
#
loop_
_entity_poly.entity_id
_entity_poly.type
_entity_poly.pdbx_seq_one_letter_code
_entity_poly.pdbx_strand_id
1 'polypeptide(L)'
;MQITLPQIIMIVVALLLAYLAIEKKYEPLLLLPLAFGMFIANIPLAGPLIASPKSALIGLGGQLGIFAAMGGALFQFMYLPLIPY
;
A
#
# COMPACT_ATOMS: atom_id res chain seq x y z
N MET A 1 -6.92 5.36 25.72
CA MET A 1 -7.06 4.68 24.41
C MET A 1 -8.35 5.19 23.77
N GLN A 2 -8.25 6.23 22.94
CA GLN A 2 -9.41 6.86 22.28
C GLN A 2 -9.53 6.23 20.89
N ILE A 3 -10.43 5.26 20.73
CA ILE A 3 -10.78 4.76 19.40
C ILE A 3 -11.64 5.84 18.76
N THR A 4 -11.16 6.43 17.66
CA THR A 4 -11.95 7.44 16.95
C THR A 4 -12.94 6.76 16.02
N LEU A 5 -14.13 7.33 15.88
CA LEU A 5 -15.14 6.80 14.94
C LEU A 5 -14.61 6.69 13.50
N PRO A 6 -13.81 7.63 12.96
CA PRO A 6 -13.16 7.48 11.66
C PRO A 6 -12.26 6.25 11.55
N GLN A 7 -11.50 5.89 12.60
CA GLN A 7 -10.63 4.71 12.58
C GLN A 7 -11.44 3.42 12.42
N ILE A 8 -12.59 3.32 13.10
CA ILE A 8 -13.48 2.17 12.98
C ILE A 8 -13.99 2.04 11.54
N ILE A 9 -14.43 3.17 10.94
CA ILE A 9 -14.89 3.19 9.55
C ILE A 9 -13.77 2.73 8.60
N MET A 10 -12.55 3.24 8.76
CA MET A 10 -11.41 2.86 7.92
C MET A 10 -11.02 1.40 8.08
N ILE A 11 -11.12 0.83 9.29
CA ILE A 11 -10.90 -0.60 9.51
C ILE A 11 -11.95 -1.44 8.77
N VAL A 12 -13.23 -1.04 8.82
CA VAL A 12 -14.30 -1.72 8.07
C VAL A 12 -14.05 -1.63 6.55
N VAL A 13 -13.62 -0.48 6.06
CA VAL A 13 -13.24 -0.30 4.64
C VAL A 13 -12.06 -1.19 4.27
N ALA A 14 -11.02 -1.27 5.12
CA ALA A 14 -9.87 -2.14 4.88
C ALA A 14 -10.27 -3.62 4.78
N LEU A 15 -11.17 -4.08 5.64
CA LEU A 15 -11.70 -5.46 5.60
C LEU A 15 -12.55 -5.70 4.34
N LEU A 16 -13.34 -4.72 3.91
CA LEU A 16 -14.12 -4.82 2.68
C LEU A 16 -13.22 -4.89 1.43
N LEU A 17 -12.14 -4.10 1.39
CA LEU A 17 -11.14 -4.17 0.32
C LEU A 17 -10.41 -5.51 0.32
N ALA A 18 -10.05 -6.05 1.49
CA ALA A 18 -9.45 -7.38 1.60
C ALA A 18 -10.42 -8.47 1.10
N TYR A 19 -11.71 -8.38 1.42
CA TYR A 19 -12.74 -9.28 0.93
C TYR A 19 -12.82 -9.23 -0.62
N LEU A 20 -12.85 -8.04 -1.21
CA LEU A 20 -12.87 -7.87 -2.66
C LEU A 20 -11.61 -8.45 -3.33
N ALA A 21 -10.44 -8.31 -2.69
CA ALA A 21 -9.19 -8.87 -3.19
C ALA A 21 -9.18 -10.41 -3.18
N ILE A 22 -9.70 -11.04 -2.11
CA ILE A 22 -9.63 -12.50 -1.92
C ILE A 22 -10.76 -13.22 -2.65
N GLU A 23 -12.01 -12.82 -2.39
CA GLU A 23 -13.19 -13.52 -2.90
C GLU A 23 -13.49 -13.14 -4.35
N LYS A 24 -13.45 -11.85 -4.66
CA LYS A 24 -13.77 -11.36 -6.00
C LYS A 24 -12.55 -11.28 -6.91
N LYS A 25 -11.34 -11.54 -6.39
CA LYS A 25 -10.07 -11.50 -7.13
C LYS A 25 -9.88 -10.19 -7.91
N TYR A 26 -10.43 -9.09 -7.41
CA TYR A 26 -10.13 -7.77 -7.95
C TYR A 26 -8.69 -7.42 -7.58
N GLU A 27 -7.85 -7.22 -8.59
CA GLU A 27 -6.43 -6.84 -8.50
C GLU A 27 -5.73 -7.28 -7.19
N PRO A 28 -5.69 -8.59 -6.89
CA PRO A 28 -5.32 -9.09 -5.58
C PRO A 28 -3.89 -8.69 -5.19
N LEU A 29 -3.00 -8.57 -6.18
CA LEU A 29 -1.63 -8.12 -5.96
C LEU A 29 -1.53 -6.66 -5.47
N LEU A 30 -2.52 -5.81 -5.77
CA LEU A 30 -2.52 -4.39 -5.40
C LEU A 30 -3.45 -4.12 -4.22
N LEU A 31 -4.69 -4.62 -4.28
CA LEU A 31 -5.73 -4.37 -3.29
C LEU A 31 -5.43 -5.03 -1.94
N LEU A 32 -4.79 -6.21 -1.93
CA LEU A 32 -4.49 -6.91 -0.69
C LEU A 32 -3.40 -6.18 0.12
N PRO A 33 -2.23 -5.82 -0.45
CA PRO A 33 -1.26 -4.98 0.26
C PRO A 33 -1.81 -3.62 0.69
N LEU A 34 -2.66 -2.99 -0.14
CA LEU A 34 -3.32 -1.73 0.20
C LEU A 34 -4.26 -1.88 1.41
N ALA A 35 -5.09 -2.91 1.42
CA ALA A 35 -6.00 -3.22 2.52
C ALA A 35 -5.23 -3.46 3.82
N PHE A 36 -4.14 -4.24 3.79
CA PHE A 36 -3.28 -4.44 4.95
C PHE A 36 -2.62 -3.15 5.44
N GLY A 37 -2.10 -2.32 4.54
CA GLY A 37 -1.53 -1.02 4.88
C GLY A 37 -2.55 -0.10 5.56
N MET A 38 -3.77 -0.03 5.00
CA MET A 38 -4.88 0.74 5.56
C MET A 38 -5.31 0.22 6.93
N PHE A 39 -5.37 -1.10 7.12
CA PHE A 39 -5.71 -1.73 8.39
C PHE A 39 -4.68 -1.37 9.47
N ILE A 40 -3.38 -1.60 9.21
CA ILE A 40 -2.29 -1.33 10.17
C ILE A 40 -2.24 0.16 10.55
N ALA A 41 -2.44 1.06 9.57
CA ALA A 41 -2.45 2.50 9.79
C ALA A 41 -3.58 2.98 10.72
N ASN A 42 -4.68 2.24 10.82
CA ASN A 42 -5.87 2.64 11.58
C ASN A 42 -6.07 1.86 12.91
N ILE A 43 -5.14 0.96 13.28
CA ILE A 43 -5.17 0.27 14.58
C ILE A 43 -5.05 1.31 15.72
N PRO A 44 -5.80 1.20 16.84
CA PRO A 44 -5.84 2.18 17.94
C PRO A 44 -4.49 2.53 18.60
N LEU A 45 -3.43 1.75 18.33
CA LEU A 45 -2.07 1.96 18.83
C LEU A 45 -1.17 2.73 17.84
N ALA A 46 -1.62 2.95 16.60
CA ALA A 46 -0.85 3.61 15.54
C ALA A 46 -0.91 5.15 15.59
N GLY A 47 -1.75 5.74 16.45
CA GLY A 47 -1.96 7.19 16.56
C GLY A 47 -0.68 8.04 16.73
N PRO A 48 0.30 7.64 17.56
CA PRO A 48 1.57 8.35 17.68
C PRO A 48 2.48 8.24 16.45
N LEU A 49 2.24 7.26 15.57
CA LEU A 49 3.12 6.92 14.44
C LEU A 49 2.82 7.73 13.17
N ILE A 50 1.61 8.28 13.02
CA ILE A 50 1.15 8.95 11.78
C ILE A 50 1.09 10.49 11.92
N ALA A 51 0.93 11.02 13.14
CA ALA A 51 0.71 12.45 13.39
C ALA A 51 1.98 13.33 13.31
N SER A 52 3.15 12.75 12.98
CA SER A 52 4.41 13.49 12.94
C SER A 52 4.76 13.94 11.51
N PRO A 53 5.37 15.12 11.30
CA PRO A 53 5.89 15.52 9.99
C PRO A 53 6.89 14.49 9.41
N LYS A 54 7.60 13.79 10.30
CA LYS A 54 8.55 12.74 9.95
C LYS A 54 7.90 11.51 9.31
N SER A 55 6.69 11.13 9.72
CA SER A 55 5.96 10.01 9.12
C SER A 55 5.47 10.31 7.70
N ALA A 56 5.10 11.56 7.40
CA ALA A 56 4.82 11.99 6.03
C ALA A 56 6.05 11.85 5.12
N LEU A 57 7.22 12.26 5.62
CA LEU A 57 8.48 12.12 4.89
C LEU A 57 8.87 10.65 4.65
N ILE A 58 8.61 9.76 5.62
CA ILE A 58 8.83 8.31 5.45
C ILE A 58 7.90 7.75 4.36
N GLY A 59 6.63 8.16 4.33
CA GLY A 59 5.68 7.76 3.29
C GLY A 59 6.14 8.20 1.88
N LEU A 60 6.62 9.44 1.76
CA LEU A 60 7.21 9.94 0.51
C LEU A 60 8.50 9.20 0.14
N GLY A 61 9.35 8.87 1.13
CA GLY A 61 10.56 8.06 0.92
C GLY A 61 10.26 6.65 0.41
N GLY A 62 9.15 6.04 0.86
CA GLY A 62 8.69 4.73 0.38
C GLY A 62 8.31 4.71 -1.10
N GLN A 63 7.90 5.85 -1.67
CA GLN A 63 7.54 5.95 -3.09
C GLN A 63 8.75 5.81 -4.03
N LEU A 64 9.97 6.11 -3.56
CA LEU A 64 11.19 5.96 -4.35
C LEU A 64 11.41 4.51 -4.79
N GLY A 65 11.06 3.53 -3.95
CA GLY A 65 11.15 2.12 -4.30
C GLY A 65 10.21 1.73 -5.44
N ILE A 66 9.00 2.30 -5.47
CA ILE A 66 8.02 2.07 -6.53
C ILE A 66 8.55 2.66 -7.85
N PHE A 67 9.08 3.88 -7.82
CA PHE A 67 9.66 4.50 -9.02
C PHE A 67 10.90 3.78 -9.53
N ALA A 68 11.78 3.32 -8.63
CA ALA A 68 12.94 2.52 -9.00
C ALA A 68 12.54 1.19 -9.64
N ALA A 69 11.56 0.48 -9.07
CA ALA A 69 11.03 -0.76 -9.64
C ALA A 69 10.41 -0.53 -11.02
N MET A 70 9.65 0.56 -11.17
CA MET A 70 9.02 0.91 -12.45
C MET A 70 10.06 1.32 -13.50
N GLY A 71 11.09 2.09 -13.13
CA GLY A 71 12.21 2.43 -14.02
C GLY A 71 13.03 1.21 -14.45
N GLY A 72 13.32 0.30 -13.53
CA GLY A 72 13.99 -0.96 -13.82
C GLY A 72 13.17 -1.87 -14.75
N ALA A 73 11.85 -1.94 -14.56
CA ALA A 73 10.97 -2.68 -15.45
C ALA A 73 10.97 -2.11 -16.88
N LEU A 74 10.97 -0.77 -17.02
CA LEU A 74 11.06 -0.11 -18.33
C LEU A 74 12.41 -0.37 -19.01
N PHE A 75 13.51 -0.29 -18.25
CA PHE A 75 14.83 -0.64 -18.76
C PHE A 75 14.84 -2.07 -19.27
N GLN A 76 14.37 -3.05 -18.49
CA GLN A 76 14.29 -4.44 -18.93
C GLN A 76 13.45 -4.62 -20.21
N PHE A 77 12.34 -3.88 -20.34
CA PHE A 77 11.50 -3.90 -21.54
C PHE A 77 12.23 -3.39 -22.79
N MET A 78 13.17 -2.44 -22.64
CA MET A 78 14.02 -1.96 -23.73
C MET A 78 15.10 -2.96 -24.17
N TYR A 79 15.57 -3.83 -23.27
CA TYR A 79 16.59 -4.86 -23.60
C TYR A 79 16.00 -6.21 -24.00
N LEU A 80 14.75 -6.50 -23.63
CA LEU A 80 14.05 -7.71 -24.06
C LEU A 80 14.08 -7.94 -25.61
N PRO A 81 13.90 -6.94 -26.49
CA PRO A 81 14.01 -7.12 -27.94
C PRO A 81 15.44 -7.27 -28.47
N LEU A 82 16.48 -7.04 -27.64
CA LEU A 82 17.88 -7.24 -28.01
C LEU A 82 18.37 -8.66 -27.75
N ILE A 83 17.58 -9.49 -27.05
CA ILE A 83 17.89 -10.88 -26.78
C ILE A 83 17.43 -11.69 -28.01
N PRO A 84 18.34 -12.31 -28.78
CA PRO A 84 17.95 -13.22 -29.84
C PRO A 84 17.37 -14.48 -29.20
N TYR A 85 16.07 -14.70 -29.39
CA TYR A 85 15.37 -15.94 -29.06
C TYR A 85 15.40 -16.92 -30.23
#